data_AF-A0A7W8LH51-F1
#
_entry.id   AF-A0A7W8LH51-F1
#
_cell.length_a   1.000
_cell.length_b   1.000
_cell.length_c   1.000
_cell.angle_alpha   90.00
_cell.angle_beta   90.00
_cell.angle_gamma   90.00
#
_symmetry.space_group_name_H-M   'P 1'
#
loop_
_entity.id
_entity.type
_entity.pdbx_description
1 polymer ?
#
loop_
_entity_poly.entity_id
_entity_poly.type
_entity_poly.pdbx_seq_one_letter_code
_entity_poly.pdbx_strand_id
1 'polypeptide(L)'
;MIAYLSERENAVEEINSVCLRLFDEWCETRRVTLLAYLMHCWPLLDSTPKMLKRLGETMRDLRLYHVDQLDESEFQALCELADLIDELIERPAPIRSVRSWNSA
;
A
#
# COMPACT_ATOMS: atom_id res chain seq x y z
N MET A 1 -4.31 12.20 -21.95
CA MET A 1 -4.69 12.19 -20.52
C MET A 1 -4.74 10.74 -19.98
N ILE A 2 -3.72 9.93 -20.28
CA ILE A 2 -3.64 8.49 -19.90
C ILE A 2 -2.43 8.21 -18.99
N ALA A 3 -1.38 9.05 -19.04
CA ALA A 3 -0.16 8.89 -18.22
C ALA A 3 -0.44 8.79 -16.71
N TYR A 4 -1.35 9.61 -16.17
CA TYR A 4 -1.65 9.63 -14.73
C TYR A 4 -2.37 8.38 -14.19
N LEU A 5 -3.16 7.68 -15.02
CA LEU A 5 -3.74 6.40 -14.61
C LEU A 5 -2.67 5.33 -14.58
N SER A 6 -1.82 5.29 -15.61
CA SER A 6 -0.68 4.36 -15.69
C SER A 6 0.34 4.59 -14.58
N GLU A 7 0.63 5.84 -14.19
CA GLU A 7 1.55 6.13 -13.07
C GLU A 7 0.98 5.63 -11.74
N ARG A 8 -0.33 5.80 -11.51
CA ARG A 8 -0.99 5.29 -10.30
C ARG A 8 -1.05 3.77 -10.28
N GLU A 9 -1.32 3.15 -11.43
CA GLU A 9 -1.32 1.68 -11.58
C GLU A 9 0.08 1.11 -11.35
N ASN A 10 1.13 1.72 -11.94
CA ASN A 10 2.51 1.31 -11.71
C ASN A 10 2.91 1.40 -10.23
N ALA A 11 2.59 2.49 -9.55
CA ALA A 11 2.91 2.62 -8.13
C ALA A 11 2.11 1.64 -7.24
N VAL A 12 0.87 1.31 -7.62
CA VAL A 12 0.11 0.23 -6.94
C VAL A 12 0.75 -1.13 -7.20
N GLU A 13 1.22 -1.40 -8.43
CA GLU A 13 1.96 -2.62 -8.76
C GLU A 13 3.29 -2.71 -8.00
N GLU A 14 4.00 -1.60 -7.80
CA GLU A 14 5.20 -1.54 -6.97
C GLU A 14 4.88 -1.87 -5.51
N ILE A 15 3.87 -1.23 -4.92
CA ILE A 15 3.39 -1.55 -3.57
C ILE A 15 3.04 -3.04 -3.46
N ASN A 16 2.33 -3.57 -4.46
CA ASN A 16 1.94 -4.97 -4.48
C ASN A 16 3.14 -5.91 -4.57
N SER A 17 4.15 -5.55 -5.38
CA SER A 17 5.39 -6.32 -5.53
C SER A 17 6.19 -6.36 -4.24
N VAL A 18 6.28 -5.24 -3.52
CA VAL A 18 6.95 -5.19 -2.21
C VAL A 18 6.17 -5.98 -1.16
N CYS A 19 4.83 -5.83 -1.11
CA CYS A 19 3.99 -6.65 -0.23
C CYS A 19 4.17 -8.16 -0.49
N LEU A 20 4.25 -8.57 -1.75
CA LEU A 20 4.41 -9.97 -2.13
C LEU A 20 5.79 -10.52 -1.73
N ARG A 21 6.85 -9.72 -1.89
CA ARG A 21 8.19 -10.08 -1.43
C ARG A 21 8.25 -10.26 0.09
N LEU A 22 7.66 -9.33 0.84
CA LEU A 22 7.56 -9.43 2.30
C LEU A 22 6.72 -10.64 2.72
N PHE A 23 5.63 -10.92 2.01
CA PHE A 23 4.81 -12.10 2.26
C PHE A 23 5.62 -13.39 2.12
N ASP A 24 6.37 -13.56 1.03
CA ASP A 24 7.18 -14.75 0.79
C ASP A 24 8.23 -14.92 1.90
N GLU A 25 8.95 -13.86 2.25
CA GLU A 25 9.98 -13.87 3.30
C GLU A 25 9.41 -14.17 4.69
N TRP A 26 8.25 -13.60 5.02
CA TRP A 26 7.54 -13.89 6.27
C TRP A 26 6.94 -15.29 6.31
N CYS A 27 6.57 -15.84 5.15
CA CYS A 27 6.10 -17.22 5.03
C CYS A 27 7.25 -18.21 5.27
N GLU A 28 8.42 -17.95 4.68
CA GLU A 28 9.63 -18.76 4.89
C GLU A 28 10.09 -18.73 6.36
N THR A 29 10.09 -17.55 6.97
CA THR A 29 10.50 -17.35 8.37
C THR A 29 9.39 -17.71 9.39
N ARG A 30 8.21 -18.15 8.92
CA ARG A 30 7.02 -18.50 9.74
C ARG A 30 6.57 -17.39 10.68
N ARG A 31 6.67 -16.13 10.25
CA ARG A 31 6.26 -14.95 11.02
C ARG A 31 4.77 -14.70 10.91
N VAL A 32 4.00 -15.60 11.53
CA VAL A 32 2.53 -15.63 11.47
C VAL A 32 1.89 -14.30 11.89
N THR A 33 2.48 -13.60 12.87
CA THR A 33 1.98 -12.28 13.31
C THR A 33 2.06 -11.25 12.19
N LEU A 34 3.22 -11.10 11.55
CA LEU A 34 3.41 -10.14 10.44
C LEU A 34 2.52 -10.50 9.25
N LEU A 35 2.42 -11.79 8.92
CA LEU A 35 1.51 -12.28 7.89
C LEU A 35 0.05 -11.95 8.20
N ALA A 36 -0.41 -12.11 9.44
CA ALA A 36 -1.78 -11.79 9.84
C ALA A 36 -2.09 -10.30 9.66
N TYR A 37 -1.15 -9.41 10.03
CA TYR A 37 -1.29 -7.97 9.78
C TYR A 37 -1.32 -7.64 8.29
N LEU A 38 -0.45 -8.27 7.48
CA LEU A 38 -0.43 -8.09 6.03
C LEU A 38 -1.75 -8.53 5.40
N MET A 39 -2.21 -9.75 5.71
CA MET A 39 -3.44 -10.34 5.18
C MET A 39 -4.71 -9.58 5.58
N HIS A 40 -4.66 -8.78 6.65
CA HIS A 40 -5.79 -7.93 7.04
C HIS A 40 -6.01 -6.77 6.05
N CYS A 41 -4.94 -6.29 5.43
CA CYS A 41 -4.95 -5.09 4.59
C CYS A 41 -4.62 -5.37 3.12
N TRP A 42 -4.11 -6.56 2.84
CA TRP A 42 -3.72 -7.07 1.54
C TRP A 42 -4.39 -8.45 1.31
N PRO A 43 -4.86 -8.78 0.09
CA PRO A 43 -4.69 -8.06 -1.17
C PRO A 43 -5.57 -6.82 -1.31
N LEU A 44 -5.03 -5.80 -1.98
CA LEU A 44 -5.74 -4.56 -2.29
C LEU A 44 -6.85 -4.84 -3.31
N LEU A 45 -8.06 -5.12 -2.83
CA LEU A 45 -9.23 -5.34 -3.69
C LEU A 45 -9.65 -4.06 -4.45
N ASP A 46 -9.35 -2.89 -3.88
CA ASP A 46 -9.57 -1.58 -4.49
C ASP A 46 -8.41 -0.63 -4.15
N SER A 47 -7.84 0.03 -5.16
CA SER A 47 -6.78 1.07 -5.03
C SER A 47 -7.29 2.41 -4.50
N THR A 48 -8.33 2.36 -3.66
CA THR A 48 -8.96 3.53 -3.05
C THR A 48 -8.00 4.15 -2.05
N PRO A 49 -7.89 5.50 -1.98
CA PRO A 49 -7.01 6.19 -1.03
C PRO A 49 -7.20 5.73 0.43
N LYS A 50 -8.41 5.33 0.81
CA LYS A 50 -8.72 4.80 2.14
C LYS A 50 -8.03 3.45 2.42
N MET A 51 -7.98 2.55 1.45
CA MET A 51 -7.30 1.25 1.60
C MET A 51 -5.78 1.43 1.63
N LEU A 52 -5.26 2.29 0.76
CA LEU A 52 -3.83 2.63 0.75
C LEU A 52 -3.41 3.27 2.07
N LYS A 53 -4.18 4.23 2.58
CA LYS A 53 -3.93 4.84 3.89
C LYS A 53 -3.92 3.80 5.01
N ARG A 54 -4.88 2.88 5.01
CA ARG A 54 -4.95 1.80 5.99
C ARG A 54 -3.75 0.86 5.90
N LEU A 55 -3.30 0.55 4.68
CA LEU A 55 -2.09 -0.25 4.45
C LEU A 55 -0.87 0.46 5.03
N GLY A 56 -0.69 1.75 4.74
CA GLY A 56 0.41 2.56 5.27
C GLY A 56 0.38 2.69 6.79
N GLU A 57 -0.79 2.89 7.38
CA GLU A 57 -0.98 2.88 8.85
C GLU A 57 -0.59 1.52 9.44
N THR A 58 -1.02 0.42 8.83
CA THR A 58 -0.66 -0.95 9.27
C THR A 58 0.84 -1.19 9.20
N MET A 59 1.52 -0.72 8.15
CA MET A 59 2.98 -0.84 8.05
C MET A 59 3.71 0.00 9.10
N ARG A 60 3.23 1.21 9.42
CA ARG A 60 3.78 2.00 10.52
C ARG A 60 3.56 1.32 11.87
N ASP A 61 2.38 0.74 12.10
CA ASP A 61 2.09 0.00 13.32
C ASP A 61 2.99 -1.24 13.45
N LEU A 62 3.21 -1.99 12.37
CA LEU A 62 4.17 -3.09 12.35
C LEU A 62 5.58 -2.62 12.72
N ARG A 63 6.03 -1.50 12.16
CA ARG A 63 7.35 -0.92 12.49
C ARG A 63 7.45 -0.46 13.95
N LEU A 64 6.38 0.05 14.54
CA LEU A 64 6.39 0.55 15.93
C LEU A 64 6.28 -0.56 16.96
N TYR A 65 5.40 -1.53 16.73
CA TYR A 65 5.07 -2.59 17.70
C TYR A 65 5.86 -3.88 17.50
N HIS A 66 6.40 -4.11 16.30
CA HIS A 66 7.08 -5.35 15.93
C HIS A 66 8.50 -5.12 15.40
N VAL A 67 9.15 -4.00 15.78
CA VAL A 67 10.54 -3.71 15.37
C VAL A 67 11.51 -4.82 15.76
N ASP A 68 11.34 -5.43 16.94
CA ASP A 68 12.19 -6.53 17.42
C ASP A 68 12.00 -7.82 16.60
N GLN A 69 10.90 -7.92 15.86
CA GLN A 69 10.67 -9.03 14.95
C GLN A 69 11.19 -8.72 13.56
N LEU A 70 11.38 -7.46 13.16
CA LEU A 70 11.82 -7.07 11.82
C LEU A 70 13.35 -7.04 11.74
N ASP A 71 13.89 -7.55 10.64
CA ASP A 71 15.27 -7.30 10.26
C ASP A 71 15.42 -5.94 9.55
N GLU A 72 16.66 -5.54 9.30
CA GLU A 72 16.97 -4.25 8.68
C GLU A 72 16.44 -4.14 7.24
N SER A 73 16.40 -5.25 6.49
CA SER A 73 15.88 -5.31 5.12
C SER A 73 14.36 -5.15 5.08
N GLU A 74 13.65 -5.84 5.97
CA GLU A 74 12.21 -5.76 6.11
C GLU A 74 11.78 -4.39 6.64
N PHE A 75 12.51 -3.84 7.60
CA PHE A 75 12.25 -2.49 8.10
C PHE A 75 12.39 -1.46 6.98
N GLN A 76 13.45 -1.58 6.16
CA GLN A 76 13.66 -0.71 5.01
C GLN A 76 12.55 -0.86 3.97
N ALA A 77 12.13 -2.09 3.66
CA ALA A 77 11.02 -2.35 2.74
C ALA A 77 9.70 -1.74 3.25
N LEU A 78 9.45 -1.78 4.56
CA LEU A 78 8.27 -1.15 5.17
C LEU A 78 8.34 0.39 5.14
N CYS A 79 9.53 0.98 5.24
CA CYS A 79 9.72 2.42 5.01
C CYS A 79 9.37 2.81 3.58
N GLU A 80 9.96 2.11 2.60
CA GLU A 80 9.71 2.36 1.18
C GLU A 80 8.21 2.24 0.85
N LEU A 81 7.54 1.24 1.42
CA LEU A 81 6.11 1.03 1.21
C LEU A 81 5.26 2.17 1.79
N ALA A 82 5.64 2.69 2.96
CA ALA A 82 4.96 3.83 3.57
C ALA A 82 5.15 5.12 2.75
N ASP A 83 6.37 5.37 2.26
CA ASP A 83 6.69 6.54 1.45
C ASP A 83 5.94 6.50 0.11
N LEU A 84 5.91 5.34 -0.56
CA LEU A 84 5.13 5.14 -1.80
C LEU A 84 3.63 5.38 -1.58
N ILE A 85 3.08 4.90 -0.46
CA ILE A 85 1.67 5.11 -0.12
C ILE A 85 1.37 6.58 0.15
N ASP A 86 2.22 7.27 0.92
CA ASP A 86 2.04 8.68 1.24
C ASP A 86 2.13 9.53 -0.03
N GLU A 87 3.07 9.24 -0.95
CA GLU A 87 3.12 9.89 -2.27
C GLU A 87 1.83 9.67 -3.07
N LEU A 88 1.26 8.45 -3.05
CA LEU A 88 0.05 8.12 -3.78
C LEU A 88 -1.22 8.74 -3.19
N ILE A 89 -1.22 9.05 -1.88
CA ILE A 89 -2.30 9.75 -1.18
C ILE A 89 -2.20 11.27 -1.40
N GLU A 90 -0.99 11.82 -1.37
CA GLU A 90 -0.74 13.24 -1.60
C GLU A 90 -1.02 13.67 -3.04
N ARG A 91 -0.95 12.75 -4.01
CA ARG A 91 -1.38 12.99 -5.39
C ARG A 91 -2.91 12.95 -5.48
N PRO A 92 -3.61 14.10 -5.62
CA PRO A 92 -5.06 14.09 -5.73
C PRO A 92 -5.46 13.33 -6.99
N ALA A 93 -6.23 12.25 -6.83
CA ALA A 93 -6.93 11.65 -7.95
C ALA A 93 -7.77 12.75 -8.62
N PRO A 94 -7.72 12.92 -9.96
CA PRO A 94 -8.55 13.91 -10.59
C PRO A 94 -10.00 13.58 -10.25
N ILE A 95 -10.67 14.53 -9.59
CA ILE A 95 -12.10 14.51 -9.33
C ILE A 95 -12.74 14.21 -10.68
N ARG A 96 -13.22 12.98 -10.88
CA ARG A 96 -14.09 12.65 -12.01
C ARG A 96 -15.37 13.42 -11.72
N SER A 97 -15.42 14.68 -12.12
CA SER A 97 -16.64 15.46 -12.13
C SER A 97 -17.60 14.66 -13.00
N VAL A 98 -18.53 13.99 -12.32
CA VAL A 98 -19.70 13.41 -12.97
C VAL A 98 -20.34 14.60 -13.67
N ARG A 99 -20.28 14.58 -15.00
CA ARG A 99 -20.96 15.54 -15.86
C ARG A 99 -22.43 15.53 -15.46
N SER A 100 -22.83 16.54 -14.70
CA SER A 100 -24.22 16.98 -14.57
C SER A 100 -24.65 17.43 -15.96
N TRP A 101 -25.32 16.54 -16.69
CA TRP A 101 -26.07 16.90 -17.87
C TRP A 101 -27.24 17.78 -17.42
N ASN A 102 -27.04 19.10 -17.42
CA ASN A 102 -28.17 20.02 -17.46
C ASN A 102 -28.68 20.06 -18.89
N SER A 103 -29.83 19.44 -19.12
CA SER A 103 -30.70 19.71 -20.28
C SER A 103 -32.01 20.26 -19.71
N ALA A 104 -32.16 21.57 -19.76
CA ALA A 104 -33.44 22.27 -19.64
C ALA A 104 -33.42 23.42 -20.64
#